data_AF-A0A6L4Y9I7-F1
#
_entry.id   AF-A0A6L4Y9I7-F1
#
_cell.length_a   1.000
_cell.length_b   1.000
_cell.length_c   1.000
_cell.angle_alpha   90.00
_cell.angle_beta   90.00
_cell.angle_gamma   90.00
#
_symmetry.space_group_name_H-M   'P 1'
#
loop_
_entity.id
_entity.type
_entity.pdbx_description
1 polymer ?
#
loop_
_entity_poly.entity_id
_entity_poly.type
_entity_poly.pdbx_seq_one_letter_code
_entity_poly.pdbx_strand_id
1 'polypeptide(L)' 'MKFKQILDAFQNVIDPSIKQMVCAPCSNCKGAIREILNHYDAWEKCGIAYTGLVEFIVNAMVDIKEPYIEWPEM' A
#
# COMPACT_ATOMS: atom_id res chain seq x y z
N MET A 1 11.38 -0.08 13.14
CA MET A 1 10.72 -1.37 13.44
C MET A 1 9.57 -1.69 12.48
N LYS A 2 8.59 -0.80 12.27
CA LYS A 2 7.44 -1.05 11.36
C LYS A 2 7.80 -1.21 9.88
N PHE A 3 8.69 -0.38 9.34
CA PHE A 3 9.13 -0.52 7.95
C PHE A 3 9.80 -1.88 7.68
N LYS A 4 10.68 -2.33 8.57
CA LYS A 4 11.27 -3.67 8.50
C LYS A 4 10.19 -4.76 8.46
N GLN A 5 9.15 -4.67 9.29
CA GLN A 5 8.05 -5.65 9.26
C GLN A 5 7.34 -5.70 7.90
N ILE A 6 7.17 -4.55 7.24
CA ILE A 6 6.61 -4.46 5.89
C ILE A 6 7.55 -5.14 4.88
N LEU A 7 8.85 -4.82 4.91
CA LEU A 7 9.84 -5.44 4.02
C LEU A 7 9.93 -6.96 4.24
N ASP A 8 9.92 -7.42 5.49
CA ASP A 8 9.96 -8.84 5.82
C ASP A 8 8.71 -9.58 5.27
N ALA A 9 7.53 -8.94 5.25
CA ALA A 9 6.31 -9.52 4.69
C ALA A 9 6.39 -9.75 3.18
N PHE A 10 7.16 -8.92 2.48
CA PHE A 10 7.31 -8.95 1.03
C PHE A 10 8.66 -9.49 0.55
N GLN A 11 9.53 -9.94 1.46
CA GLN A 11 10.95 -10.23 1.21
C GLN A 11 11.25 -11.16 0.01
N ASN A 12 10.29 -12.02 -0.35
CA ASN A 12 10.45 -12.97 -1.46
C ASN A 12 10.21 -12.35 -2.84
N VAL A 13 9.67 -11.13 -2.90
CA VAL A 13 9.16 -10.48 -4.12
C VAL A 13 9.43 -8.97 -4.13
N ILE A 14 10.43 -8.47 -3.38
CA ILE A 14 10.81 -7.04 -3.41
C ILE A 14 11.44 -6.70 -4.75
N ASP A 15 10.62 -6.15 -5.65
CA ASP A 15 11.00 -5.71 -6.98
C ASP A 15 10.11 -4.51 -7.36
N PRO A 16 10.67 -3.35 -7.75
CA PRO A 16 9.89 -2.17 -8.17
C PRO A 16 8.87 -2.44 -9.28
N SER A 17 9.09 -3.45 -10.13
CA SER A 17 8.15 -3.84 -11.19
C SER A 17 6.95 -4.63 -10.69
N ILE A 18 7.00 -5.17 -9.46
CA ILE A 18 5.93 -5.93 -8.83
C ILE A 18 5.19 -5.03 -7.83
N LYS A 19 3.96 -4.64 -8.20
CA LYS A 19 3.14 -3.75 -7.36
C LYS A 19 2.61 -4.49 -6.13
N GLN A 20 2.89 -3.93 -4.95
CA GLN A 20 2.47 -4.47 -3.65
C GLN A 20 1.75 -3.40 -2.85
N MET A 21 0.78 -3.83 -2.03
CA MET A 21 -0.08 -2.91 -1.29
C MET A 21 -0.14 -3.30 0.19
N VAL A 22 0.17 -2.35 1.07
CA VAL A 22 -0.09 -2.49 2.51
C VAL A 22 -1.49 -1.96 2.83
N CYS A 23 -2.34 -2.81 3.40
CA CYS A 23 -3.66 -2.41 3.90
C CYS A 23 -3.55 -1.81 5.30
N ALA A 24 -4.00 -0.57 5.49
CA ALA A 24 -4.13 0.06 6.78
C ALA A 24 -5.57 -0.07 7.32
N PRO A 25 -5.79 -0.60 8.54
CA PRO A 25 -7.13 -0.83 9.07
C PRO A 25 -7.83 0.43 9.59
N CYS A 26 -7.09 1.53 9.77
CA CYS A 26 -7.60 2.76 10.39
C CYS A 26 -6.96 4.00 9.76
N SER A 27 -7.59 5.18 9.90
CA SER A 27 -7.07 6.44 9.33
C SER A 27 -5.70 6.83 9.89
N ASN A 28 -5.50 6.72 11.21
CA ASN A 28 -4.22 6.99 11.86
C ASN A 28 -3.12 6.03 11.38
N CYS A 29 -3.49 4.75 11.21
CA CYS A 29 -2.62 3.69 10.70
C CYS A 29 -2.20 4.03 9.26
N LYS A 30 -3.15 4.48 8.43
CA LYS A 30 -2.92 4.89 7.04
C LYS A 30 -1.96 6.08 6.97
N GLY A 31 -2.15 7.09 7.83
CA GLY A 31 -1.26 8.24 7.93
C GLY A 31 0.17 7.84 8.30
N ALA A 32 0.33 7.02 9.33
CA ALA A 32 1.65 6.54 9.77
C ALA A 32 2.37 5.69 8.70
N ILE A 33 1.63 4.80 8.00
CA ILE A 33 2.20 3.97 6.94
C ILE A 33 2.61 4.85 5.74
N ARG A 34 1.78 5.80 5.33
CA ARG A 34 2.11 6.78 4.27
C ARG A 34 3.44 7.48 4.57
N GLU A 35 3.59 8.01 5.77
CA GLU A 35 4.80 8.73 6.17
C GLU A 35 6.03 7.82 6.15
N ILE A 36 5.90 6.59 6.66
CA ILE A 36 6.99 5.60 6.63
C ILE A 36 7.40 5.26 5.20
N LEU A 37 6.45 4.95 4.31
CA LEU A 37 6.76 4.57 2.94
C LEU A 37 7.38 5.73 2.15
N ASN A 38 6.84 6.94 2.32
CA ASN A 38 7.38 8.15 1.67
C ASN A 38 8.78 8.49 2.18
N HIS A 39 9.05 8.33 3.48
CA HIS A 39 10.37 8.63 4.05
C HIS A 39 11.49 7.75 3.45
N TYR A 40 11.16 6.53 3.01
CA TYR A 40 12.14 5.59 2.46
C TYR A 40 12.07 5.44 0.94
N ASP A 41 11.22 6.19 0.24
CA ASP A 41 10.95 6.04 -1.21
C ASP A 41 10.57 4.58 -1.56
N ALA A 42 9.65 3.99 -0.79
CA ALA A 42 9.34 2.57 -0.87
C ALA A 42 8.66 2.18 -2.19
N TRP A 43 7.99 3.12 -2.86
CA TRP A 43 7.38 2.88 -4.17
C TRP A 43 8.46 2.68 -5.23
N GLU A 44 9.38 3.63 -5.36
CA GLU A 44 10.43 3.66 -6.37
C GLU A 44 11.45 2.53 -6.14
N LYS A 45 11.75 2.22 -4.88
CA LYS A 45 12.76 1.21 -4.51
C LYS A 45 12.21 -0.21 -4.39
N CYS A 46 10.94 -0.38 -4.09
CA CYS A 46 10.39 -1.69 -3.73
C CYS A 46 9.02 -2.02 -4.37
N GLY A 47 8.36 -1.08 -5.05
CA GLY A 47 7.02 -1.29 -5.60
C GLY A 47 5.92 -1.34 -4.54
N ILE A 48 6.20 -0.85 -3.32
CA ILE A 48 5.29 -0.96 -2.18
C ILE A 48 4.49 0.35 -2.00
N ALA A 49 3.18 0.25 -2.18
CA ALA A 49 2.21 1.30 -1.91
C ALA A 49 1.37 0.98 -0.66
N TYR A 50 0.45 1.88 -0.31
CA TYR A 50 -0.49 1.69 0.79
C TYR A 50 -1.91 2.02 0.36
N THR A 51 -2.87 1.38 1.03
CA THR A 51 -4.29 1.73 0.95
C THR A 51 -4.93 1.59 2.33
N GLY A 52 -6.20 1.95 2.46
CA GLY A 52 -6.97 1.67 3.67
C GLY A 52 -7.97 0.53 3.46
N LEU A 53 -8.43 -0.04 4.58
CA LEU A 53 -9.42 -1.11 4.57
C LEU A 53 -10.75 -0.66 3.96
N VAL A 54 -11.16 0.59 4.19
CA VAL A 54 -12.40 1.15 3.63
C VAL A 54 -12.31 1.19 2.10
N GLU A 55 -11.16 1.56 1.55
CA GLU A 55 -10.94 1.59 0.10
C GLU A 55 -11.01 0.19 -0.52
N PHE A 56 -10.51 -0.86 0.17
CA PHE A 56 -10.73 -2.24 -0.28
C PHE A 56 -12.20 -2.65 -0.26
N ILE A 57 -12.92 -2.28 0.80
CA ILE A 57 -14.35 -2.59 0.90
C ILE A 57 -15.09 -1.91 -0.24
N VAL A 58 -14.86 -0.62 -0.47
CA VAL A 58 -15.49 0.14 -1.58
C VAL A 58 -15.13 -0.50 -2.92
N ASN A 59 -13.86 -0.84 -3.15
CA ASN A 59 -13.43 -1.51 -4.37
C ASN A 59 -14.11 -2.88 -4.61
N ALA A 60 -14.67 -3.51 -3.57
CA ALA A 60 -15.38 -4.78 -3.64
C ALA A 60 -16.92 -4.64 -3.62
N MET A 61 -17.46 -3.41 -3.48
CA MET A 61 -18.90 -3.19 -3.49
C MET A 61 -19.50 -3.45 -4.87
N VAL A 62 -20.62 -4.17 -4.93
CA VAL A 62 -21.27 -4.60 -6.18
C VAL A 62 -21.73 -3.46 -7.09
N ASP A 63 -21.99 -2.28 -6.51
CA ASP A 63 -22.47 -1.10 -7.24
C ASP A 63 -21.32 -0.24 -7.79
N ILE A 64 -20.07 -0.56 -7.44
CA ILE A 64 -18.88 0.16 -7.91
C ILE A 64 -18.48 -0.40 -9.27
N LYS A 65 -18.56 0.46 -10.30
CA LYS A 65 -18.37 0.08 -11.71
C LYS A 65 -16.92 0.17 -12.18
N GLU A 66 -16.10 0.94 -11.48
CA GLU A 66 -14.68 1.16 -11.77
C GLU A 66 -13.85 0.93 -10.51
N PRO A 67 -12.60 0.44 -10.62
CA PRO A 67 -11.74 0.25 -9.46
C PRO A 67 -11.59 1.54 -8.65
N TYR A 68 -11.77 1.45 -7.34
CA TYR A 68 -11.54 2.56 -6.42
C TYR A 68 -10.06 2.69 -6.02
N ILE A 69 -9.32 1.58 -6.08
CA ILE A 69 -7.90 1.55 -5.72
C ILE A 69 -7.04 1.96 -6.90
N GLU A 70 -6.23 2.99 -6.67
CA GLU A 70 -5.25 3.51 -7.62
C GLU A 70 -3.82 3.20 -7.14
N TRP A 71 -2.90 3.15 -8.09
CA TRP A 71 -1.47 3.04 -7.81
C TRP A 71 -0.81 4.42 -7.94
N PRO A 72 0.24 4.72 -7.16
CA PRO A 72 1.01 5.94 -7.36
C PRO A 72 1.49 6.03 -8.82
N GLU A 73 1.33 7.20 -9.43
CA GLU A 73 1.89 7.48 -10.76
C GLU A 73 3.42 7.41 -10.69
N MET A 74 4.05 6.87 -11.74
CA MET A 74 5.51 6.80 -11.88
C MET A 74 6.08 8.12 -12.38
#